data_AF-A0A0G3BL54-F1
#
_entry.id   AF-A0A0G3BL54-F1
#
_cell.length_a   1.000
_cell.length_b   1.000
_cell.length_c   1.000
_cell.angle_alpha   90.00
_cell.angle_beta   90.00
_cell.angle_gamma   90.00
#
_symmetry.space_group_name_H-M   'P 1'
#
loop_
_entity.id
_entity.type
_entity.pdbx_description
1 polymer ?
#
loop_
_entity_poly.entity_id
_entity_poly.type
_entity_poly.pdbx_seq_one_letter_code
_entity_poly.pdbx_strand_id
1 'polypeptide(L)'
;MEPFILGDTSSGPSPGITPVCSADEIDYLLCESEMLTGLPGRKFIIAGADRLSYRIRALPRGYLVQRLDDTDQPVWTVSMRWFEITSHFIGDAMFSGQLFATGVS
;
A
#
# COMPACT_ATOMS: atom_id res chain seq x y z
N MET A 1 -15.20 -19.50 38.36
CA MET A 1 -15.59 -19.07 37.01
C MET A 1 -14.94 -17.72 36.81
N GLU A 2 -13.78 -17.70 36.18
CA GLU A 2 -12.94 -16.50 36.05
C GLU A 2 -13.42 -15.64 34.87
N PRO A 3 -13.30 -14.30 34.95
CA PRO A 3 -13.72 -13.43 33.86
C PRO A 3 -12.75 -13.55 32.67
N PHE A 4 -13.31 -13.64 31.46
CA PHE A 4 -12.58 -13.50 30.21
C PHE A 4 -12.06 -12.06 30.10
N ILE A 5 -10.75 -11.89 30.26
CA ILE A 5 -10.07 -10.65 29.91
C ILE A 5 -10.17 -10.51 28.39
N LEU A 6 -10.94 -9.51 27.93
CA LEU A 6 -10.86 -9.01 26.56
C LEU A 6 -9.41 -8.59 26.33
N GLY A 7 -8.72 -9.36 25.49
CA GLY A 7 -7.40 -9.00 25.01
C GLY A 7 -7.45 -7.59 24.45
N ASP A 8 -6.53 -6.78 24.96
CA ASP A 8 -6.20 -5.43 24.54
C ASP A 8 -6.34 -5.30 23.01
N THR A 9 -7.37 -4.57 22.55
CA THR A 9 -7.35 -3.96 21.21
C THR A 9 -6.29 -2.88 21.25
N SER A 10 -5.03 -3.30 21.22
CA SER A 10 -3.89 -2.45 20.96
C SER A 10 -3.97 -2.03 19.49
N SER A 11 -4.83 -1.06 19.21
CA SER A 11 -4.82 -0.33 17.93
C SER A 11 -3.70 0.71 17.98
N GLY A 12 -2.49 0.29 18.33
CA GLY A 12 -1.26 1.04 18.13
C GLY A 12 -0.65 0.67 16.78
N PRO A 13 0.05 1.57 16.08
CA PRO A 13 0.68 1.25 14.80
C PRO A 13 1.75 0.17 15.04
N SER A 14 1.47 -1.06 14.63
CA SER A 14 2.50 -2.10 14.50
C SER A 14 3.56 -1.60 13.51
N PRO A 15 4.87 -1.65 13.84
CA PRO A 15 5.90 -1.15 12.95
C PRO A 15 5.90 -1.96 11.65
N GLY A 16 5.53 -1.31 10.55
CA GLY A 16 6.10 -1.62 9.25
C GLY A 16 5.13 -1.79 8.09
N ILE A 17 3.93 -2.34 8.29
CA ILE A 17 2.98 -2.61 7.19
C ILE A 17 1.49 -2.52 7.61
N THR A 18 0.64 -1.92 6.77
CA THR A 18 -0.81 -1.74 6.96
C THR A 18 -1.56 -2.41 5.80
N PRO A 19 -2.55 -3.29 6.05
CA PRO A 19 -3.36 -3.87 4.96
C PRO A 19 -4.15 -2.79 4.23
N VAL A 20 -4.35 -2.98 2.93
CA VAL A 20 -5.11 -2.05 2.06
C VAL A 20 -6.28 -2.82 1.47
N CYS A 21 -7.49 -2.33 1.70
CA CYS A 21 -8.75 -3.02 1.38
C CYS A 21 -9.57 -2.30 0.30
N SER A 22 -9.19 -1.07 -0.07
CA SER A 22 -9.93 -0.24 -1.04
C SER A 22 -9.03 0.73 -1.80
N ALA A 23 -9.50 1.18 -2.96
CA ALA A 23 -8.80 2.19 -3.75
C ALA A 23 -8.75 3.54 -3.01
N ASP A 24 -9.80 3.92 -2.29
CA ASP A 24 -9.82 5.13 -1.45
C ASP A 24 -8.73 5.10 -0.37
N GLU A 25 -8.42 3.94 0.21
CA GLU A 25 -7.30 3.80 1.14
C GLU A 25 -5.94 4.01 0.46
N ILE A 26 -5.77 3.60 -0.80
CA ILE A 26 -4.56 3.91 -1.57
C ILE A 26 -4.40 5.43 -1.68
N ASP A 27 -5.46 6.13 -2.08
CA ASP A 27 -5.42 7.60 -2.22
C ASP A 27 -5.12 8.30 -0.88
N TYR A 28 -5.78 7.86 0.19
CA TYR A 28 -5.51 8.35 1.54
C TYR A 28 -4.05 8.14 1.95
N LEU A 29 -3.51 6.94 1.79
CA LEU A 29 -2.15 6.59 2.20
C LEU A 29 -1.09 7.30 1.37
N LEU A 30 -1.35 7.58 0.08
CA LEU A 30 -0.48 8.40 -0.75
C LEU A 30 -0.43 9.84 -0.24
N CYS A 31 -1.60 10.43 0.04
CA CYS A 31 -1.70 11.79 0.58
C CYS A 31 -1.04 11.89 1.96
N GLU A 32 -1.34 10.96 2.86
CA GLU A 32 -0.73 10.88 4.19
C GLU A 32 0.81 10.79 4.09
N SER A 33 1.34 9.92 3.22
CA SER A 33 2.77 9.77 2.99
C SER A 33 3.44 11.08 2.61
N GLU A 34 2.85 11.77 1.64
CA GLU A 34 3.39 13.00 1.09
C GLU A 34 3.31 14.13 2.12
N MET A 35 2.22 14.20 2.90
CA MET A 35 2.10 15.14 4.00
C MET A 35 3.15 14.91 5.10
N LEU A 36 3.45 13.65 5.43
CA LEU A 36 4.39 13.32 6.52
C LEU A 36 5.86 13.44 6.09
N THR A 37 6.18 13.10 4.84
CA THR A 37 7.58 13.00 4.38
C THR A 37 8.00 14.14 3.44
N GLY A 38 7.04 14.88 2.88
CA GLY A 38 7.28 15.85 1.80
C GLY A 38 7.70 15.20 0.47
N LEU A 39 7.69 13.87 0.37
CA LEU A 39 8.10 13.13 -0.81
C LEU A 39 6.89 12.48 -1.50
N PRO A 40 6.79 12.54 -2.84
CA PRO A 40 5.67 11.96 -3.55
C PRO A 40 5.76 10.43 -3.56
N GLY A 41 4.66 9.82 -3.14
CA GLY A 41 4.39 8.39 -3.24
C GLY A 41 4.57 7.60 -1.95
N ARG A 42 4.12 6.35 -2.02
CA ARG A 42 4.18 5.37 -0.93
C ARG A 42 4.60 4.01 -1.49
N LYS A 43 5.28 3.20 -0.68
CA LYS A 43 5.55 1.81 -1.03
C LYS A 43 4.42 0.90 -0.62
N PHE A 44 4.12 -0.06 -1.48
CA PHE A 44 3.16 -1.13 -1.28
C PHE A 44 3.83 -2.46 -1.56
N ILE A 45 3.37 -3.51 -0.87
CA ILE A 45 3.86 -4.87 -0.99
C ILE A 45 2.66 -5.76 -1.31
N ILE A 46 2.79 -6.60 -2.34
CA ILE A 46 1.88 -7.72 -2.57
C ILE A 46 2.44 -8.95 -1.87
N ALA A 47 1.74 -9.42 -0.85
CA ALA A 47 2.08 -10.61 -0.08
C ALA A 47 1.74 -11.89 -0.89
N GLY A 48 2.72 -12.33 -1.68
CA GLY A 48 2.76 -13.65 -2.33
C GLY A 48 4.11 -14.33 -2.08
N ALA A 49 4.38 -15.45 -2.75
CA ALA A 49 5.66 -16.17 -2.62
C ALA A 49 6.87 -15.27 -2.97
N ASP A 50 6.73 -14.45 -4.01
CA ASP A 50 7.80 -13.57 -4.50
C ASP A 50 7.86 -12.19 -3.80
N ARG A 51 6.90 -11.87 -2.91
CA ARG A 51 6.77 -10.57 -2.22
C ARG A 51 7.15 -9.36 -3.09
N LEU A 52 6.23 -8.94 -3.96
CA LEU A 52 6.52 -7.89 -4.93
C LEU A 52 6.37 -6.49 -4.32
N SER A 53 7.41 -5.67 -4.44
CA SER A 53 7.43 -4.29 -3.97
C SER A 53 7.04 -3.32 -5.08
N TYR A 54 6.20 -2.34 -4.74
CA TYR A 54 5.72 -1.30 -5.64
C TYR A 54 5.88 0.08 -5.01
N ARG A 55 6.24 1.08 -5.82
CA ARG A 55 6.10 2.49 -5.47
C ARG A 55 4.95 3.06 -6.28
N ILE A 56 3.96 3.63 -5.61
CA ILE A 56 2.83 4.29 -6.25
C ILE A 56 2.93 5.78 -5.95
N ARG A 57 2.70 6.62 -6.95
CA ARG A 57 2.60 8.08 -6.82
C ARG A 57 1.29 8.55 -7.42
N ALA A 58 0.65 9.50 -6.77
CA ALA A 58 -0.47 10.22 -7.35
C ALA A 58 0.02 11.08 -8.54
N LEU A 59 -0.76 11.09 -9.62
CA LEU A 59 -0.65 11.99 -10.76
C LEU A 59 -1.95 12.79 -10.85
N PRO A 60 -1.99 13.94 -11.55
CA PRO A 60 -3.21 14.73 -11.70
C PRO A 60 -4.43 13.97 -12.27
N ARG A 61 -4.21 12.84 -12.96
CA ARG A 61 -5.25 12.04 -13.62
C ARG A 61 -5.14 10.54 -13.34
N GLY A 62 -4.44 10.13 -12.27
CA GLY A 62 -4.30 8.73 -11.93
C GLY A 62 -3.05 8.45 -11.11
N TYR A 63 -2.36 7.36 -11.43
CA TYR A 63 -1.20 6.89 -10.71
C TYR A 63 -0.02 6.64 -11.64
N LEU A 64 1.18 6.89 -11.11
CA LEU A 64 2.40 6.26 -11.60
C LEU A 64 2.70 5.06 -10.71
N VAL A 65 2.65 3.86 -11.26
CA VAL A 65 2.94 2.61 -10.55
C VAL A 65 4.26 2.06 -11.04
N GLN A 66 5.19 1.82 -10.11
CA GLN A 66 6.50 1.29 -10.39
C GLN A 66 6.69 -0.02 -9.62
N ARG A 67 7.05 -1.11 -10.30
CA ARG A 67 7.55 -2.33 -9.62
C ARG A 67 9.02 -2.11 -9.32
N LEU A 68 9.43 -2.43 -8.10
CA LEU A 68 10.78 -2.25 -7.61
C LEU A 68 11.52 -3.60 -7.54
N ASP A 69 12.83 -3.56 -7.72
CA ASP A 69 13.71 -4.65 -7.29
C ASP A 69 14.13 -4.50 -5.82
N ASP A 70 14.96 -5.42 -5.35
CA ASP A 70 15.47 -5.44 -3.97
C ASP A 70 16.37 -4.24 -3.63
N THR A 71 16.82 -3.48 -4.63
CA THR A 71 17.61 -2.24 -4.47
C THR A 71 16.75 -0.99 -4.53
N ASP A 72 15.42 -1.15 -4.51
CA ASP A 72 14.43 -0.07 -4.60
C ASP A 72 14.42 0.68 -5.94
N GLN A 73 14.96 0.05 -6.99
CA GLN A 73 15.00 0.62 -8.33
C GLN A 73 13.83 0.12 -9.18
N PRO A 74 13.25 0.99 -10.02
CA PRO A 74 12.11 0.60 -10.85
C PRO A 74 12.54 -0.34 -11.98
N VAL A 75 12.03 -1.57 -11.97
CA VAL A 75 12.22 -2.56 -13.05
C VAL A 75 11.06 -2.56 -14.05
N TRP A 76 9.92 -1.99 -13.66
CA TRP A 76 8.76 -1.79 -14.52
C TRP A 76 8.00 -0.55 -14.07
N THR A 77 7.41 0.19 -15.02
CA THR A 77 6.67 1.42 -14.74
C THR A 77 5.47 1.52 -15.68
N VAL A 78 4.33 1.89 -15.13
CA VAL A 78 3.12 2.22 -15.90
C VAL A 78 2.44 3.45 -15.31
N SER A 79 1.80 4.22 -16.17
CA SER A 79 0.83 5.24 -15.75
C SER A 79 -0.57 4.71 -16.02
N MET A 80 -1.47 4.82 -15.05
CA MET A 80 -2.85 4.36 -15.16
C MET A 80 -3.81 5.39 -14.60
N ARG A 81 -5.04 5.43 -15.10
CA ARG A 81 -6.12 6.28 -14.59
C ARG A 81 -6.63 5.74 -13.25
N TRP A 82 -7.32 6.59 -12.50
CA TRP A 82 -7.88 6.26 -11.17
C TRP A 82 -8.65 4.93 -11.16
N PHE A 83 -9.57 4.75 -12.11
CA PHE A 83 -10.43 3.57 -12.20
C PHE A 83 -9.71 2.32 -12.74
N GLU A 84 -8.52 2.45 -13.31
CA GLU A 84 -7.78 1.31 -13.88
C GLU A 84 -7.07 0.49 -12.79
N ILE A 85 -6.79 1.09 -11.62
CA ILE A 85 -6.05 0.42 -10.54
C ILE A 85 -6.79 -0.81 -9.98
N THR A 86 -8.13 -0.77 -9.97
CA THR A 86 -8.97 -1.87 -9.48
C THR A 86 -9.03 -3.03 -10.46
N SER A 87 -8.79 -2.81 -11.75
CA SER A 87 -8.75 -3.84 -12.79
C SER A 87 -7.31 -4.30 -13.12
N HIS A 88 -6.35 -3.90 -12.29
CA HIS A 88 -4.94 -4.21 -12.42
C HIS A 88 -4.51 -5.22 -11.34
N PHE A 89 -3.35 -5.85 -11.48
CA PHE A 89 -2.87 -6.83 -10.49
C PHE A 89 -2.74 -6.27 -9.06
N ILE A 90 -2.61 -4.94 -8.92
CA ILE A 90 -2.64 -4.24 -7.63
C ILE A 90 -4.05 -4.35 -7.01
N GLY A 91 -5.08 -4.11 -7.81
CA GLY A 91 -6.48 -4.30 -7.42
C GLY A 91 -6.79 -5.76 -7.09
N ASP A 92 -6.32 -6.72 -7.90
CA ASP A 92 -6.50 -8.15 -7.60
C ASP A 92 -5.89 -8.54 -6.25
N ALA A 93 -4.67 -8.07 -5.98
CA ALA A 93 -4.00 -8.28 -4.70
C ALA A 93 -4.76 -7.62 -3.53
N MET A 94 -5.28 -6.41 -3.74
CA MET A 94 -6.10 -5.70 -2.76
C MET A 94 -7.37 -6.49 -2.42
N PHE A 95 -8.14 -6.90 -3.43
CA PHE A 95 -9.37 -7.68 -3.23
C PHE A 95 -9.11 -9.08 -2.66
N SER A 96 -7.91 -9.62 -2.86
CA SER A 96 -7.47 -10.89 -2.26
C SER A 96 -6.90 -10.74 -0.85
N GLY A 97 -6.87 -9.52 -0.28
CA GLY A 97 -6.30 -9.26 1.04
C GLY A 97 -4.77 -9.40 1.11
N GLN A 98 -4.09 -9.27 -0.04
CA GLN A 98 -2.65 -9.44 -0.18
C GLN A 98 -1.91 -8.13 -0.37
N LEU A 99 -2.59 -6.97 -0.46
CA LEU A 99 -1.94 -5.67 -0.60
C LEU A 99 -1.70 -5.03 0.77
N PHE A 100 -0.47 -4.57 0.99
CA PHE A 100 -0.06 -3.87 2.21
C PHE A 100 0.71 -2.60 1.86
N ALA A 101 0.48 -1.50 2.56
CA ALA A 101 1.31 -0.30 2.50
C ALA A 101 2.41 -0.38 3.56
N THR A 102 3.62 0.05 3.24
CA THR A 102 4.68 0.15 4.26
C THR A 102 4.47 1.34 5.17
N GLY A 103 5.05 1.35 6.37
CA GLY A 103 5.14 2.56 7.20
C GLY A 103 5.92 3.69 6.50
N VAL A 104 5.70 4.93 6.96
CA VAL A 104 6.60 6.06 6.70
C VAL A 104 7.52 6.26 7.89
N SER A 105 8.75 6.70 7.64
CA SER A 105 9.77 7.00 8.66
C SER A 105 10.44 8.31 8.34
#